data_AF-A0A545T4Z0-F1
#
_entry.id   AF-A0A545T4Z0-F1
#
_cell.length_a   1.000
_cell.length_b   1.000
_cell.length_c   1.000
_cell.angle_alpha   90.00
_cell.angle_beta   90.00
_cell.angle_gamma   90.00
#
_symmetry.space_group_name_H-M   'P 1'
#
loop_
_entity.id
_entity.type
_entity.pdbx_description
1 polymer ?
#
loop_
_entity_poly.entity_id
_entity_poly.type
_entity_poly.pdbx_seq_one_letter_code
_entity_poly.pdbx_strand_id
1 'polypeptide(L)' 'MHSHKVRQLMPGKYQFRPNPFEPWVNVRVYQEHEEDPKSLKASWDGKAIDVEKIAQHGEWQPLFDD' A
#
# COMPACT_ATOMS: atom_id res chain seq x y z
N MET A 1 0.91 -22.02 -9.94
CA MET A 1 0.03 -21.02 -9.31
C MET A 1 0.84 -19.76 -9.13
N HIS A 2 0.60 -18.74 -9.96
CA HIS A 2 1.39 -17.52 -9.96
C HIS A 2 0.95 -16.65 -8.78
N SER A 3 1.68 -16.72 -7.67
CA SER A 3 1.63 -15.68 -6.65
C SER A 3 1.96 -14.36 -7.35
N HIS A 4 0.98 -13.47 -7.44
CA HIS A 4 1.18 -12.09 -7.90
C HIS A 4 2.15 -11.43 -6.91
N LYS A 5 3.45 -11.58 -7.15
CA LYS A 5 4.51 -10.81 -6.49
C LYS A 5 4.08 -9.36 -6.58
N VAL A 6 4.06 -8.66 -5.43
CA VAL A 6 3.92 -7.21 -5.27
C VAL A 6 4.54 -6.51 -6.48
N ARG A 7 3.73 -6.24 -7.52
CA ARG A 7 4.13 -5.38 -8.62
C ARG A 7 4.09 -4.00 -7.99
N GLN A 8 5.28 -3.52 -7.64
CA GLN A 8 5.63 -2.22 -7.08
C GLN A 8 4.40 -1.32 -6.86
N LEU A 9 3.97 -1.23 -5.61
CA LEU A 9 3.03 -0.17 -5.21
C LEU A 9 3.61 1.16 -5.70
N MET A 10 2.76 2.01 -6.26
CA MET A 10 3.14 3.35 -6.71
C MET A 10 2.47 4.37 -5.77
N PRO A 11 2.95 5.62 -5.71
CA PRO A 11 2.21 6.68 -5.05
C PRO A 11 0.78 6.79 -5.59
N GLY A 12 -0.22 6.77 -4.71
CA GLY A 12 -1.63 6.73 -5.09
C GLY A 12 -2.58 6.38 -3.95
N LYS A 13 -3.89 6.28 -4.25
CA LYS A 13 -4.91 5.80 -3.31
C LYS A 13 -5.09 4.28 -3.47
N TYR A 14 -5.17 3.58 -2.36
CA TYR A 14 -5.32 2.12 -2.32
C TYR A 14 -6.29 1.71 -1.21
N GLN A 15 -6.83 0.50 -1.36
CA GLN A 15 -7.38 -0.28 -0.26
C GLN A 15 -6.37 -1.35 0.14
N PHE A 16 -6.11 -1.45 1.43
CA PHE A 16 -5.26 -2.46 2.02
C PHE A 16 -6.10 -3.37 2.93
N ARG A 17 -5.83 -4.67 2.90
CA ARG A 17 -6.43 -5.64 3.80
C ARG A 17 -5.34 -6.58 4.33
N PRO A 18 -4.99 -6.53 5.63
CA PRO A 18 -3.90 -7.35 6.17
C PRO A 18 -4.23 -8.84 6.23
N ASN A 19 -5.50 -9.21 6.41
CA ASN A 19 -5.96 -10.59 6.34
C ASN A 19 -7.41 -10.67 5.84
N PRO A 20 -7.87 -11.83 5.33
CA PRO A 20 -9.19 -11.94 4.69
C PRO A 20 -10.40 -11.68 5.59
N PHE A 21 -10.21 -11.75 6.91
CA PHE A 21 -11.28 -11.58 7.91
C PHE A 21 -11.43 -10.12 8.38
N GLU A 22 -10.43 -9.28 8.12
CA GLU A 22 -10.45 -7.85 8.43
C GLU A 22 -11.09 -7.04 7.28
N PRO A 23 -11.70 -5.89 7.60
CA PRO A 23 -12.24 -5.00 6.57
C PRO A 23 -11.11 -4.36 5.73
N TRP A 24 -11.44 -4.00 4.50
CA TRP A 24 -10.58 -3.16 3.67
C TRP A 24 -10.45 -1.76 4.29
N VAL A 25 -9.22 -1.26 4.37
CA VAL A 25 -8.94 0.10 4.83
C VAL A 25 -8.39 0.95 3.70
N ASN A 26 -8.89 2.18 3.58
CA ASN A 26 -8.37 3.12 2.61
C ASN A 26 -7.04 3.68 3.11
N VAL A 27 -6.02 3.59 2.27
CA VAL A 27 -4.67 4.08 2.54
C VAL A 27 -4.17 4.90 1.36
N ARG A 28 -3.34 5.90 1.64
CA ARG A 28 -2.67 6.67 0.60
C ARG A 28 -1.19 6.33 0.61
N VAL A 29 -0.70 5.74 -0.47
CA VAL A 29 0.73 5.52 -0.68
C VAL A 29 1.35 6.80 -1.23
N TYR A 30 2.46 7.22 -0.66
CA TYR A 30 3.23 8.38 -1.10
C TYR A 30 4.72 8.11 -0.92
N GLN A 31 5.54 8.83 -1.67
CA GLN A 31 6.99 8.79 -1.53
C GLN A 31 7.39 9.75 -0.39
N GLU A 32 8.09 9.25 0.62
CA GLU A 32 8.54 10.06 1.77
C GLU A 32 9.74 10.95 1.40
N HIS A 33 10.66 10.41 0.60
CA HIS A 33 11.85 11.12 0.13
C HIS A 33 11.83 11.24 -1.40
N GLU A 34 11.76 12.45 -1.94
CA GLU A 34 11.76 12.68 -3.40
C GLU A 34 12.99 12.08 -4.10
N GLU A 35 14.13 12.03 -3.41
CA GLU A 35 15.39 11.51 -3.94
C GLU A 35 15.48 9.97 -3.90
N ASP A 36 14.63 9.30 -3.11
CA ASP A 36 14.62 7.84 -3.00
C ASP A 36 13.27 7.25 -3.43
N PRO A 37 13.15 6.73 -4.66
CA PRO A 37 11.90 6.18 -5.20
C PRO A 37 11.45 4.88 -4.53
N LYS A 38 12.24 4.33 -3.60
CA LYS A 38 11.89 3.12 -2.85
C LYS A 38 11.29 3.44 -1.48
N SER A 39 11.49 4.65 -0.96
CA SER A 39 10.92 5.09 0.32
C SER A 39 9.44 5.43 0.18
N LEU A 40 8.62 4.39 0.06
CA LEU A 40 7.17 4.48 0.04
C LEU A 40 6.59 4.32 1.44
N LYS A 41 5.71 5.25 1.82
CA LYS A 41 4.91 5.18 3.04
C LYS A 41 3.43 5.14 2.69
N ALA A 42 2.65 4.44 3.50
CA ALA A 42 1.21 4.43 3.44
C ALA A 42 0.67 5.25 4.60
N SER A 43 -0.11 6.28 4.32
CA SER A 43 -0.89 6.99 5.33
C SER A 43 -2.20 6.24 5.56
N TRP A 44 -2.41 5.79 6.79
CA TRP A 44 -3.66 5.22 7.28
C TRP A 44 -4.08 5.98 8.53
N ASP A 45 -5.25 6.63 8.48
CA ASP A 45 -5.80 7.37 9.63
C ASP A 45 -4.82 8.39 10.23
N GLY A 46 -4.05 9.07 9.36
CA GLY A 46 -3.02 10.03 9.78
C GLY A 46 -1.72 9.43 10.30
N LYS A 47 -1.60 8.10 10.39
CA LYS A 47 -0.37 7.39 10.73
C LYS A 47 0.38 6.97 9.48
N ALA A 48 1.68 7.25 9.43
CA ALA A 48 2.56 6.79 8.37
C ALA A 48 3.05 5.36 8.67
N ILE A 49 2.90 4.47 7.70
CA ILE A 49 3.26 3.06 7.81
C ILE A 49 4.23 2.73 6.70
N ASP A 50 5.22 1.92 7.03
CA ASP A 50 6.25 1.51 6.11
C ASP A 50 5.72 0.48 5.11
N VAL A 51 5.62 0.86 3.83
CA VAL A 51 5.02 0.01 2.81
C VAL A 51 5.85 -1.24 2.58
N GLU A 52 7.19 -1.16 2.63
CA GLU A 52 8.05 -2.34 2.42
C GLU A 52 7.76 -3.44 3.44
N LYS A 53 7.41 -3.06 4.69
CA LYS A 53 7.10 -4.01 5.75
C LYS A 53 5.73 -4.66 5.61
N ILE A 54 4.73 -3.95 5.07
CA ILE A 54 3.34 -4.45 5.01
C ILE A 54 2.88 -4.89 3.62
N ALA A 55 3.58 -4.49 2.56
CA ALA A 55 3.24 -4.82 1.17
C ALA A 55 3.23 -6.33 0.92
N GLN A 56 4.06 -7.08 1.65
CA GLN A 56 4.14 -8.53 1.56
C GLN A 56 3.10 -9.26 2.42
N HIS A 57 2.43 -8.54 3.33
CA HIS A 57 1.58 -9.10 4.39
C HIS A 57 0.13 -8.64 4.28
N GLY A 58 -0.44 -8.77 3.10
CA GLY A 58 -1.85 -8.49 2.87
C GLY A 58 -2.20 -8.35 1.41
N GLU A 59 -3.45 -8.00 1.15
CA GLU A 59 -3.97 -7.70 -0.16
C GLU A 59 -4.03 -6.20 -0.38
N TRP A 60 -3.73 -5.78 -1.60
CA TRP A 60 -3.71 -4.39 -2.03
C TRP A 60 -4.56 -4.23 -3.27
N GLN A 61 -5.43 -3.23 -3.26
CA GLN A 61 -6.28 -2.91 -4.39
C GLN A 61 -6.16 -1.41 -4.71
N PRO A 62 -5.72 -1.03 -5.92
CA PRO A 62 -5.70 0.38 -6.30
C PRO A 62 -7.12 0.95 -6.33
N LEU A 63 -7.29 2.13 -5.76
CA LEU A 63 -8.49 2.94 -5.90
C LEU A 63 -8.28 3.88 -7.08
N PHE A 64 -8.94 3.59 -8.20
CA PHE A 64 -9.07 4.54 -9.29
C PHE A 64 -10.28 5.43 -8.95
N ASP A 65 -10.06 6.72 -8.73
CA ASP A 65 -11.13 7.71 -8.86
C ASP A 65 -11.47 7.76 -10.36
N ASP A 66 -12.74 7.50 -10.71
CA ASP A 66 -13.32 7.72 -12.06
C ASP A 66 -13.43 9.23 -12.34
#